data_AF-A0A843DCB9-F1
#
_entry.id   AF-A0A843DCB9-F1
#
_cell.length_a   1.000
_cell.length_b   1.000
_cell.length_c   1.000
_cell.angle_alpha   90.00
_cell.angle_beta   90.00
_cell.angle_gamma   90.00
#
_symmetry.space_group_name_H-M   'P 1'
#
loop_
_entity.id
_entity.type
_entity.pdbx_description
1 polymer ?
#
loop_
_entity_poly.entity_id
_entity_poly.type
_entity_poly.pdbx_seq_one_letter_code
_entity_poly.pdbx_strand_id
1 'polypeptide(L)' 'LIAGPFKGEKAVVKRVDHTKEEITVELYESIVPIPITVRGDNVRVIDKNQE' A
#
# COMPACT_ATOMS: atom_id res chain seq x y z
N LEU A 1 -3.44 -3.82 -3.96
CA LEU A 1 -2.72 -3.11 -5.05
C LEU A 1 -3.37 -3.45 -6.40
N ILE A 2 -3.51 -2.50 -7.32
CA ILE A 2 -4.22 -2.72 -8.60
C ILE A 2 -3.29 -2.94 -9.80
N ALA A 3 -2.00 -2.63 -9.67
CA ALA A 3 -1.00 -2.77 -10.72
C ALA A 3 0.38 -3.15 -10.17
N GLY A 4 1.30 -3.52 -11.06
CA GLY A 4 2.66 -3.93 -10.73
C GLY A 4 2.78 -5.40 -10.26
N PRO A 5 3.98 -5.81 -9.80
CA PRO A 5 4.25 -7.20 -9.39
C PRO A 5 3.41 -7.65 -8.18
N PHE A 6 2.91 -6.71 -7.38
CA PHE A 6 2.09 -6.97 -6.20
C PHE A 6 0.59 -6.82 -6.48
N LYS A 7 0.16 -6.83 -7.74
CA LYS A 7 -1.27 -6.71 -8.11
C LYS A 7 -2.09 -7.83 -7.43
N GLY A 8 -3.17 -7.45 -6.76
CA GLY A 8 -4.05 -8.37 -6.03
C GLY A 8 -3.74 -8.46 -4.53
N GLU A 9 -2.51 -8.15 -4.12
CA GLU A 9 -2.09 -8.19 -2.72
C GLU A 9 -2.82 -7.12 -1.88
N LYS A 10 -3.11 -7.46 -0.62
CA LYS A 10 -3.59 -6.53 0.40
C LYS A 10 -2.42 -5.97 1.19
N ALA A 11 -2.46 -4.68 1.47
CA ALA A 11 -1.40 -4.00 2.20
C ALA A 11 -1.99 -2.94 3.12
N VAL A 12 -1.30 -2.67 4.23
CA VAL A 12 -1.64 -1.62 5.19
C VAL A 12 -0.78 -0.39 4.90
N VAL A 13 -1.42 0.77 4.81
CA VAL A 13 -0.72 2.03 4.60
C VAL A 13 0.02 2.43 5.87
N LYS A 14 1.33 2.66 5.75
CA LYS A 14 2.18 3.16 6.84
C LYS A 14 2.49 4.63 6.72
N ARG A 15 2.71 5.11 5.49
CA ARG A 15 3.03 6.51 5.22
C ARG A 15 2.49 6.92 3.87
N VAL A 16 2.01 8.15 3.79
CA VAL A 16 1.59 8.81 2.55
C VAL A 16 2.48 10.02 2.34
N ASP A 17 3.09 10.13 1.16
CA ASP A 17 3.83 11.30 0.70
C ASP A 17 3.00 12.02 -0.38
N HIS A 18 2.32 13.09 0.03
CA HIS A 18 1.50 13.90 -0.87
C HIS A 18 2.31 14.73 -1.88
N THR A 19 3.59 14.96 -1.62
CA THR A 19 4.43 15.77 -2.52
C THR A 19 4.90 14.94 -3.71
N LYS A 20 5.17 13.66 -3.48
CA LYS A 20 5.66 12.71 -4.50
C LYS A 20 4.58 11.82 -5.10
N GLU A 21 3.36 11.89 -4.57
CA GLU A 21 2.25 11.00 -4.93
C GLU A 21 2.62 9.52 -4.70
N GLU A 22 3.35 9.26 -3.63
CA GLU A 22 3.85 7.94 -3.25
C GLU A 22 3.27 7.50 -1.90
N ILE A 23 3.08 6.19 -1.76
CA ILE A 23 2.54 5.58 -0.54
C ILE A 23 3.44 4.42 -0.16
N THR A 24 3.89 4.43 1.09
CA THR A 24 4.60 3.30 1.69
C THR A 24 3.59 2.40 2.38
N VAL A 25 3.53 1.15 1.94
CA VAL A 25 2.63 0.13 2.45
C VAL A 25 3.41 -1.09 2.91
N GLU A 26 2.82 -1.87 3.81
CA GLU A 26 3.33 -3.18 4.23
C GLU A 26 2.33 -4.26 3.82
N LEU A 27 2.80 -5.34 3.21
CA LEU A 27 1.96 -6.46 2.78
C LEU A 27 1.37 -7.19 3.98
N TYR A 28 0.08 -7.51 3.92
CA TYR A 28 -0.64 -8.12 5.04
C TYR A 28 -0.25 -9.60 5.26
N GLU A 29 -0.01 -10.34 4.17
CA GLU A 29 0.27 -11.79 4.23
C GLU A 29 1.77 -12.12 4.40
N SER A 30 2.62 -11.10 4.54
CA SER A 30 4.06 -11.31 4.69
C SER A 30 4.45 -11.71 6.11
N ILE A 31 5.27 -12.76 6.24
CA ILE A 31 5.82 -13.23 7.52
C ILE A 31 6.69 -12.14 8.19
N VAL A 32 7.30 -11.26 7.38
CA VAL A 32 8.13 -10.15 7.82
C VAL A 32 7.55 -8.84 7.26
N PRO A 33 7.36 -7.79 8.07
CA PRO A 33 6.88 -6.50 7.60
C PRO A 33 7.99 -5.80 6.80
N ILE A 34 7.86 -5.81 5.48
CA ILE A 34 8.77 -5.10 4.58
C ILE A 34 8.03 -3.88 4.02
N PRO A 35 8.53 -2.65 4.24
CA PRO A 35 7.93 -1.46 3.67
C PRO A 35 8.24 -1.38 2.17
N ILE A 36 7.20 -1.29 1.35
CA ILE A 36 7.30 -1.07 -0.09
C ILE A 36 6.68 0.28 -0.46
N THR A 37 7.35 1.04 -1.32
CA THR A 37 6.82 2.30 -1.85
C THR A 37 6.20 2.07 -3.21
N VAL A 38 4.95 2.51 -3.37
CA VAL A 38 4.19 2.42 -4.61
C VAL A 38 3.59 3.79 -4.95
N ARG A 39 3.27 4.02 -6.22
CA ARG A 39 2.52 5.22 -6.63
C ARG A 39 1.08 5.17 -6.12
N GLY A 40 0.54 6.34 -5.76
CA GLY A 40 -0.85 6.51 -5.31
C GLY A 40 -1.88 5.99 -6.31
N ASP A 41 -1.61 6.12 -7.61
CA ASP A 41 -2.54 5.65 -8.66
C ASP A 41 -2.66 4.13 -8.72
N ASN A 42 -1.71 3.39 -8.14
CA ASN A 42 -1.67 1.93 -8.15
C ASN A 42 -2.34 1.29 -6.92
N VAL A 43 -2.96 2.09 -6.05
CA VAL A 43 -3.69 1.60 -4.88
C VAL A 43 -5.18 1.88 -4.99
N ARG A 44 -5.98 1.00 -4.39
CA ARG A 44 -7.41 1.21 -4.21
C ARG A 44 -7.73 0.95 -2.75
N VAL A 45 -8.43 1.90 -2.12
CA VAL A 45 -8.90 1.75 -0.74
C VAL A 45 -9.94 0.63 -0.70
N ILE A 46 -9.65 -0.42 0.06
CA ILE A 46 -10.55 -1.58 0.26
C ILE A 46 -11.27 -1.52 1.61
N ASP A 47 -10.66 -0.85 2.58
CA ASP A 47 -11.17 -0.67 3.92
C ASP A 47 -10.68 0.70 4.43
N LYS A 48 -11.58 1.43 5.08
CA LYS A 48 -11.23 2.63 5.85
C LYS A 48 -11.45 2.23 7.29
N ASN A 49 -10.43 1.66 7.92
CA ASN A 49 -10.52 1.37 9.35
C ASN A 49 -10.61 2.73 10.06
N GLN A 50 -11.84 3.13 10.38
CA GLN A 50 -12.17 4.30 11.19
C GLN A 50 -12.27 3.82 12.63
N GLU A 51 -11.11 3.65 13.28
CA GLU A 51 -11.02 3.69 14.73
C GLU A 51 -10.30 4.97 15.15
#